data_AF-A0A641AS39-F1
#
_entry.id   AF-A0A641AS39-F1
#
_cell.length_a   1.000
_cell.length_b   1.000
_cell.length_c   1.000
_cell.angle_alpha   90.00
_cell.angle_beta   90.00
_cell.angle_gamma   90.00
#
_symmetry.space_group_name_H-M   'P 1'
#
loop_
_entity.id
_entity.type
_entity.pdbx_description
1 polymer ?
#
loop_
_entity_poly.entity_id
_entity_poly.type
_entity_poly.pdbx_seq_one_letter_code
_entity_poly.pdbx_strand_id
1 'polypeptide(L)'
;MADVNLWAVAGGVAIYAGGLGTELLRGVLTRSASRTEREDARTQQRQDRREDFEVAALLELQEVILVMARQVGVGIVSDDTHFRATGSWRRGAPLLPDEAGGEASLVAGRTFLKLKPRIPSAELRTVLEAFHYSCTEVTLSPPGDGHNDQAMHDEGMRRAAAMTDRLVAAQDAIDARIRDLYAT
;
A
#
# COMPACT_ATOMS: atom_id res chain seq x y z
N MET A 1 36.14 -39.28 72.73
CA MET A 1 34.96 -39.56 71.89
C MET A 1 34.30 -38.23 71.62
N ALA A 2 34.36 -37.74 70.38
CA ALA A 2 33.81 -36.45 70.00
C ALA A 2 32.39 -36.65 69.46
N ASP A 3 31.41 -36.00 70.08
CA ASP A 3 30.01 -36.02 69.67
C ASP A 3 29.86 -35.28 68.33
N VAL A 4 29.60 -36.05 67.27
CA VAL A 4 29.20 -35.49 65.98
C VAL A 4 27.77 -35.01 66.11
N ASN A 5 27.60 -33.68 66.06
CA ASN A 5 26.34 -33.00 66.24
C ASN A 5 25.38 -33.34 65.08
N LEU A 6 24.44 -34.26 65.33
CA LEU A 6 23.46 -34.80 64.38
C LEU A 6 22.62 -33.71 63.69
N TRP A 7 22.46 -32.55 64.33
CA TRP A 7 21.77 -31.38 63.78
C TRP A 7 22.56 -30.65 62.68
N ALA A 8 23.89 -30.70 62.70
CA ALA A 8 24.73 -30.08 61.66
C ALA A 8 24.71 -30.89 60.36
N VAL A 9 24.55 -32.22 60.44
CA VAL A 9 24.41 -33.09 59.27
C VAL A 9 23.00 -33.02 58.70
N ALA A 10 21.96 -32.88 59.54
CA ALA A 10 20.58 -32.70 59.10
C ALA A 10 20.32 -31.36 58.39
N GLY A 11 20.99 -30.27 58.83
CA GLY A 11 20.90 -28.96 58.17
C GLY A 11 21.55 -28.91 56.78
N GLY A 12 22.63 -29.67 56.55
CA GLY A 12 23.35 -29.69 55.27
C GLY A 12 22.60 -30.41 54.14
N VAL A 13 21.80 -31.44 54.46
CA VAL A 13 21.05 -32.22 53.46
C VAL A 13 19.80 -31.47 52.96
N ALA A 14 19.17 -30.66 53.82
CA ALA A 14 18.02 -29.84 53.44
C ALA A 14 18.37 -28.71 52.44
N ILE A 15 19.57 -28.14 52.54
CA ILE A 15 20.04 -27.07 51.65
C ILE A 15 20.38 -27.62 50.25
N TYR A 16 20.87 -28.87 50.15
CA TYR A 16 21.23 -29.47 48.87
C TYR A 16 20.02 -29.91 48.03
N ALA A 17 18.93 -30.34 48.67
CA ALA A 17 17.70 -30.73 47.97
C ALA A 17 16.92 -29.52 47.39
N GLY A 18 16.97 -28.35 48.04
CA GLY A 18 16.35 -27.12 47.55
C GLY A 18 17.06 -26.49 46.33
N GLY A 19 18.38 -26.64 46.24
CA GLY A 19 19.20 -26.11 45.14
C GLY A 19 18.96 -26.82 43.80
N LEU A 20 18.84 -28.15 43.82
CA LEU A 20 18.59 -28.94 42.59
C LEU A 20 17.18 -28.70 42.01
N GLY A 21 16.18 -28.49 42.85
CA GLY A 21 14.82 -28.17 42.41
C GLY A 21 14.73 -26.78 41.75
N THR A 22 15.46 -25.80 42.28
CA THR A 22 15.45 -24.42 41.76
C THR A 22 16.25 -24.26 40.47
N GLU A 23 17.33 -25.02 40.26
CA GLU A 23 18.05 -25.05 38.97
C GLU A 23 17.26 -25.75 37.86
N LEU A 24 16.56 -26.84 38.15
CA LEU A 24 15.69 -27.50 37.18
C LEU A 24 14.47 -26.62 36.82
N LEU A 25 13.85 -25.96 37.80
CA LEU A 25 12.78 -24.98 37.56
C LEU A 25 13.29 -23.78 36.76
N ARG A 26 14.46 -23.22 37.07
CA ARG A 26 15.09 -22.17 36.25
C ARG A 26 15.39 -22.67 34.84
N GLY A 27 15.87 -23.89 34.66
CA GLY A 27 16.15 -24.49 33.36
C GLY A 27 14.89 -24.72 32.51
N VAL A 28 13.77 -25.12 33.12
CA VAL A 28 12.48 -25.27 32.45
C VAL A 28 11.88 -23.90 32.12
N LEU A 29 11.90 -22.95 33.05
CA LEU A 29 11.38 -21.59 32.86
C LEU A 29 12.19 -20.79 31.82
N THR A 30 13.52 -20.92 31.78
CA THR A 30 14.36 -20.30 30.73
C THR A 30 14.19 -20.98 29.38
N ARG A 31 13.96 -22.29 29.31
CA ARG A 31 13.64 -22.99 28.06
C ARG A 31 12.25 -22.64 27.55
N SER A 32 11.26 -22.44 28.42
CA SER A 32 9.95 -21.95 28.02
C SER A 32 10.01 -20.49 27.60
N ALA A 33 10.64 -19.61 28.38
CA ALA A 33 10.82 -18.20 28.05
C ALA A 33 11.59 -18.01 26.73
N SER A 34 12.66 -18.76 26.49
CA SER A 34 13.40 -18.71 25.21
C SER A 34 12.63 -19.30 24.03
N ARG A 35 11.61 -20.16 24.27
CA ARG A 35 10.69 -20.58 23.21
C ARG A 35 9.67 -19.50 22.91
N THR A 36 9.09 -18.88 23.93
CA THR A 36 8.16 -17.74 23.77
C THR A 36 8.86 -16.56 23.10
N GLU A 37 10.06 -16.17 23.54
CA GLU A 37 10.86 -15.10 22.92
C GLU A 37 11.19 -15.40 21.45
N ARG A 38 11.46 -16.67 21.10
CA ARG A 38 11.69 -17.06 19.69
C ARG A 38 10.42 -17.04 18.86
N GLU A 39 9.27 -17.36 19.44
CA GLU A 39 7.98 -17.30 18.77
C GLU A 39 7.52 -15.86 18.57
N ASP A 40 7.70 -15.02 19.59
CA ASP A 40 7.45 -13.58 19.54
C ASP A 40 8.36 -12.91 18.51
N ALA A 41 9.67 -13.19 18.53
CA ALA A 41 10.61 -12.67 17.54
C ALA A 41 10.28 -13.11 16.10
N ARG A 42 9.79 -14.35 15.91
CA ARG A 42 9.34 -14.83 14.59
C ARG A 42 8.06 -14.16 14.12
N THR A 43 7.17 -13.84 15.06
CA THR A 43 5.90 -13.17 14.77
C THR A 43 6.17 -11.71 14.40
N GLN A 44 7.01 -11.03 15.19
CA GLN A 44 7.48 -9.68 14.89
C GLN A 44 8.18 -9.62 13.53
N GLN A 45 9.15 -10.51 13.26
CA GLN A 45 9.84 -10.54 11.98
C GLN A 45 8.90 -10.76 10.78
N ARG A 46 7.80 -11.51 10.97
CA ARG A 46 6.78 -11.68 9.91
C ARG A 46 5.94 -10.44 9.73
N GLN A 47 5.67 -9.69 10.80
CA GLN A 47 4.94 -8.44 10.75
C GLN A 47 5.78 -7.36 10.07
N ASP A 48 7.03 -7.16 10.49
CA ASP A 48 7.95 -6.17 9.90
C ASP A 48 8.08 -6.40 8.38
N ARG A 49 8.25 -7.66 7.95
CA ARG A 49 8.32 -8.00 6.52
C ARG A 49 7.04 -7.71 5.74
N ARG A 50 5.88 -7.78 6.39
CA ARG A 50 4.59 -7.44 5.75
C ARG A 50 4.44 -5.95 5.59
N GLU A 51 4.85 -5.19 6.61
CA GLU A 51 4.83 -3.74 6.60
C GLU A 51 5.81 -3.19 5.56
N ASP A 52 7.04 -3.71 5.51
CA ASP A 52 8.03 -3.39 4.46
C ASP A 52 7.49 -3.66 3.06
N PHE A 53 6.82 -4.80 2.87
CA PHE A 53 6.21 -5.17 1.60
C PHE A 53 5.06 -4.23 1.22
N GLU A 54 4.24 -3.83 2.19
CA GLU A 54 3.17 -2.86 1.99
C GLU A 54 3.73 -1.48 1.63
N VAL A 55 4.71 -0.97 2.38
CA VAL A 55 5.35 0.33 2.10
C VAL A 55 5.96 0.36 0.70
N ALA A 56 6.70 -0.69 0.31
CA ALA A 56 7.27 -0.78 -1.03
C ALA A 56 6.18 -0.75 -2.12
N ALA A 57 5.06 -1.45 -1.90
CA ALA A 57 3.94 -1.43 -2.83
C ALA A 57 3.26 -0.05 -2.89
N LEU A 58 3.12 0.66 -1.76
CA LEU A 58 2.53 1.99 -1.68
C LEU A 58 3.38 3.05 -2.39
N LEU A 59 4.70 3.00 -2.23
CA LEU A 59 5.63 3.89 -2.93
C LEU A 59 5.58 3.67 -4.45
N GLU A 60 5.60 2.41 -4.90
CA GLU A 60 5.47 2.08 -6.32
C GLU A 60 4.10 2.52 -6.87
N LEU A 61 3.03 2.41 -6.07
CA LEU A 61 1.70 2.89 -6.42
C LEU A 61 1.67 4.40 -6.61
N GLN A 62 2.35 5.17 -5.77
CA GLN A 62 2.40 6.63 -5.86
C GLN A 62 3.01 7.08 -7.20
N GLU A 63 4.08 6.44 -7.63
CA GLU A 63 4.69 6.68 -8.95
C GLU A 63 3.73 6.32 -10.09
N VAL A 64 3.08 5.16 -9.99
CA VAL A 64 2.15 4.67 -11.02
C VAL A 64 0.95 5.60 -11.20
N ILE A 65 0.32 6.06 -10.11
CA ILE A 65 -0.84 6.96 -10.20
C ILE A 65 -0.46 8.32 -10.81
N LEU A 66 0.76 8.81 -10.54
CA LEU A 66 1.29 10.03 -11.16
C LEU A 66 1.54 9.85 -12.65
N VAL A 67 2.09 8.71 -13.07
CA VAL A 67 2.25 8.38 -14.49
C VAL A 67 0.90 8.33 -15.18
N MET A 68 -0.09 7.65 -14.60
CA MET A 68 -1.46 7.61 -15.14
C MET A 68 -2.06 9.01 -15.27
N ALA A 69 -2.03 9.81 -14.21
CA ALA A 69 -2.56 11.17 -14.23
C ALA A 69 -1.90 12.05 -15.30
N ARG A 70 -0.58 11.93 -15.47
CA ARG A 70 0.17 12.65 -16.50
C ARG A 70 -0.32 12.29 -17.90
N GLN A 71 -0.48 11.00 -18.20
CA GLN A 71 -0.94 10.55 -19.52
C GLN A 71 -2.35 11.06 -19.82
N VAL A 72 -3.25 10.96 -18.84
CA VAL A 72 -4.61 11.51 -18.97
C VAL A 72 -4.58 13.03 -19.18
N GLY A 73 -3.73 13.74 -18.44
CA GLY A 73 -3.54 15.18 -18.60
C GLY A 73 -3.05 15.60 -19.99
N VAL A 74 -2.12 14.83 -20.58
CA VAL A 74 -1.66 15.06 -21.97
C VAL A 74 -2.82 14.90 -22.96
N GLY A 75 -3.64 13.85 -22.79
CA GLY A 75 -4.83 13.63 -23.60
C GLY A 75 -5.83 14.78 -23.52
N ILE A 76 -6.16 15.23 -22.30
CA ILE A 76 -7.09 16.36 -22.07
C ILE A 76 -6.58 17.65 -22.75
N VAL A 77 -5.30 17.98 -22.59
CA VAL A 77 -4.73 19.19 -23.19
C VAL A 77 -4.73 19.10 -24.71
N SER A 78 -4.44 17.93 -25.28
CA SER A 78 -4.53 17.70 -26.72
C SER A 78 -5.97 17.90 -27.23
N ASP A 79 -6.96 17.40 -26.51
CA ASP A 79 -8.37 17.54 -26.90
C ASP A 79 -8.86 18.99 -26.77
N ASP A 80 -8.52 19.68 -25.68
CA ASP A 80 -8.88 21.09 -25.47
C ASP A 80 -8.21 22.00 -26.51
N THR A 81 -6.94 21.78 -26.83
CA THR A 81 -6.24 22.54 -27.88
C THR A 81 -6.84 22.28 -29.25
N HIS A 82 -7.24 21.05 -29.56
CA HIS A 82 -7.94 20.74 -30.80
C HIS A 82 -9.30 21.47 -30.87
N PHE A 83 -10.12 21.35 -29.82
CA PHE A 83 -11.42 22.00 -29.75
C PHE A 83 -11.33 23.51 -29.93
N ARG A 84 -10.37 24.17 -29.28
CA ARG A 84 -10.14 25.62 -29.45
C ARG A 84 -9.76 26.00 -30.89
N ALA A 85 -9.09 25.10 -31.61
CA ALA A 85 -8.67 25.35 -32.99
C ALA A 85 -9.75 25.06 -34.03
N THR A 86 -10.54 24.01 -33.84
CA THR A 86 -11.49 23.51 -34.85
C THR A 86 -12.96 23.76 -34.50
N GLY A 87 -13.25 24.08 -33.24
CA GLY A 87 -14.61 24.10 -32.70
C GLY A 87 -15.23 22.70 -32.55
N SER A 88 -14.49 21.64 -32.88
CA SER A 88 -14.94 20.26 -32.83
C SER A 88 -14.21 19.48 -31.76
N TRP A 89 -14.96 18.73 -30.95
CA TRP A 89 -14.36 17.93 -29.88
C TRP A 89 -13.94 16.57 -30.46
N ARG A 90 -12.63 16.39 -30.69
CA ARG A 90 -12.09 15.11 -31.18
C ARG A 90 -12.30 14.06 -30.09
N ARG A 91 -13.11 13.03 -30.36
CA ARG A 91 -13.13 11.79 -29.55
C ARG A 91 -12.90 10.60 -30.46
N GLY A 92 -12.02 9.69 -30.05
CA GLY A 92 -11.80 8.41 -30.74
C GLY A 92 -10.61 8.35 -31.71
N ALA A 93 -9.84 9.44 -31.87
CA ALA A 93 -8.43 9.27 -32.27
C ALA A 93 -7.69 8.73 -31.04
N PRO A 94 -6.76 7.76 -31.18
CA PRO A 94 -6.03 7.22 -30.03
C PRO A 94 -5.46 8.41 -29.25
N LEU A 95 -5.96 8.58 -28.01
CA LEU A 95 -5.67 9.72 -27.12
C LEU A 95 -4.18 9.88 -26.81
N LEU A 96 -3.40 8.89 -27.21
CA LEU A 96 -1.97 8.90 -27.25
C LEU A 96 -1.59 8.33 -28.62
N PRO A 97 -0.99 9.11 -29.54
CA PRO A 97 -0.14 8.53 -30.57
C PRO A 97 0.76 7.45 -29.93
N ASP A 98 1.05 6.35 -30.61
CA ASP A 98 1.98 5.33 -30.09
C ASP A 98 3.33 5.97 -29.65
N GLU A 99 3.68 7.09 -30.28
CA GLU A 99 4.86 7.93 -29.98
C GLU A 99 4.70 8.83 -28.73
N ALA A 100 3.49 9.02 -28.20
CA ALA A 100 3.15 9.99 -27.15
C ALA A 100 2.78 9.40 -25.78
N GLY A 101 2.70 8.07 -25.64
CA GLY A 101 2.55 7.44 -24.31
C GLY A 101 1.50 6.35 -24.17
N GLY A 102 0.93 5.82 -25.26
CA GLY A 102 -0.05 4.73 -25.22
C GLY A 102 0.47 3.51 -24.45
N GLU A 103 1.71 3.10 -24.73
CA GLU A 103 2.39 2.02 -24.01
C GLU A 103 2.59 2.35 -22.52
N ALA A 104 2.99 3.58 -22.19
CA ALA A 104 3.19 4.01 -20.80
C ALA A 104 1.88 3.96 -20.00
N SER A 105 0.76 4.35 -20.60
CA SER A 105 -0.57 4.27 -19.99
C SER A 105 -1.00 2.83 -19.74
N LEU A 106 -0.82 1.93 -20.72
CA LEU A 106 -1.11 0.51 -20.58
C LEU A 106 -0.24 -0.17 -19.52
N VAL A 107 1.07 0.13 -19.52
CA VAL A 107 2.01 -0.38 -18.52
C VAL A 107 1.61 0.10 -17.14
N ALA A 108 1.31 1.38 -16.96
CA ALA A 108 0.92 1.94 -15.68
C ALA A 108 -0.40 1.31 -15.17
N GLY A 109 -1.42 1.18 -16.02
CA GLY A 109 -2.68 0.53 -15.65
C GLY A 109 -2.48 -0.94 -15.25
N ARG A 110 -1.65 -1.69 -15.98
CA ARG A 110 -1.29 -3.07 -15.62
C ARG A 110 -0.55 -3.14 -14.27
N THR A 111 0.40 -2.24 -14.03
CA THR A 111 1.16 -2.19 -12.78
C THR A 111 0.24 -1.84 -11.61
N PHE A 112 -0.67 -0.88 -11.78
CA PHE A 112 -1.70 -0.54 -10.80
C PHE A 112 -2.51 -1.77 -10.39
N LEU A 113 -3.02 -2.53 -11.36
CA LEU A 113 -3.81 -3.75 -11.11
C LEU A 113 -3.02 -4.84 -10.40
N LYS A 114 -1.69 -4.90 -10.58
CA LYS A 114 -0.80 -5.84 -9.87
C LYS A 114 -0.48 -5.41 -8.45
N LEU A 115 -0.41 -4.11 -8.18
CA LEU A 115 -0.06 -3.55 -6.87
C LEU A 115 -1.26 -3.45 -5.94
N LYS A 116 -2.43 -3.07 -6.46
CA LYS A 116 -3.65 -2.90 -5.66
C LYS A 116 -3.98 -4.08 -4.72
N PRO A 117 -3.88 -5.36 -5.12
CA PRO A 117 -4.19 -6.48 -4.24
C PRO A 117 -3.20 -6.65 -3.07
N ARG A 118 -2.03 -6.00 -3.13
CA ARG A 118 -1.01 -6.04 -2.07
C ARG A 118 -1.33 -5.12 -0.91
N ILE A 119 -2.31 -4.23 -1.07
CA ILE A 119 -2.75 -3.29 -0.04
C ILE A 119 -3.83 -3.96 0.84
N PRO A 120 -3.58 -4.15 2.14
CA PRO A 120 -4.57 -4.74 3.05
C PRO A 120 -5.79 -3.83 3.26
N SER A 121 -5.57 -2.51 3.37
CA SER A 121 -6.63 -1.53 3.62
C SER A 121 -7.68 -1.52 2.50
N ALA A 122 -8.93 -1.85 2.85
CA ALA A 122 -10.06 -1.81 1.91
C ALA A 122 -10.45 -0.38 1.54
N GLU A 123 -10.36 0.54 2.49
CA GLU A 123 -10.66 1.96 2.30
C GLU A 123 -9.71 2.59 1.28
N LEU A 124 -8.40 2.34 1.44
CA LEU A 124 -7.40 2.82 0.49
C LEU A 124 -7.61 2.24 -0.90
N ARG A 125 -7.94 0.95 -1.00
CA ARG A 125 -8.26 0.33 -2.30
C ARG A 125 -9.45 0.99 -2.98
N THR A 126 -10.50 1.35 -2.24
CA THR A 126 -11.67 2.06 -2.79
C THR A 126 -11.28 3.42 -3.37
N VAL A 127 -10.46 4.20 -2.66
CA VAL A 127 -9.99 5.51 -3.13
C VAL A 127 -9.16 5.36 -4.42
N LEU A 128 -8.24 4.39 -4.44
CA LEU A 128 -7.41 4.09 -5.60
C LEU A 128 -8.24 3.62 -6.81
N GLU A 129 -9.25 2.79 -6.59
CA GLU A 129 -10.17 2.33 -7.64
C GLU A 129 -10.98 3.49 -8.22
N ALA A 130 -11.47 4.41 -7.38
CA ALA A 130 -12.19 5.60 -7.84
C ALA A 130 -11.31 6.48 -8.73
N PHE A 131 -10.04 6.68 -8.35
CA PHE A 131 -9.07 7.37 -9.19
C PHE A 131 -8.83 6.65 -10.53
N HIS A 132 -8.55 5.35 -10.50
CA HIS A 132 -8.30 4.55 -11.70
C HIS A 132 -9.52 4.55 -12.66
N TYR A 133 -10.73 4.43 -12.10
CA TYR A 133 -11.97 4.51 -12.86
C TYR A 133 -12.12 5.87 -13.54
N SER A 134 -11.79 6.96 -12.83
CA SER A 134 -11.83 8.31 -13.40
C SER A 134 -10.85 8.50 -14.55
N CYS A 135 -9.63 7.97 -14.42
CA CYS A 135 -8.67 7.96 -15.53
C CYS A 135 -9.25 7.23 -16.75
N THR A 136 -9.91 6.11 -16.51
CA THR A 136 -10.56 5.31 -17.56
C THR A 136 -11.72 6.05 -18.20
N GLU A 137 -12.59 6.69 -17.42
CA GLU A 137 -13.73 7.48 -17.91
C GLU A 137 -13.29 8.64 -18.80
N VAL A 138 -12.23 9.34 -18.40
CA VAL A 138 -11.66 10.44 -19.20
C VAL A 138 -11.05 9.89 -20.49
N THR A 139 -10.37 8.74 -20.43
CA THR A 139 -9.66 8.18 -21.59
C THR A 139 -10.56 7.43 -22.57
N LEU A 140 -11.63 6.79 -22.10
CA LEU A 140 -12.52 5.93 -22.91
C LEU A 140 -13.89 6.55 -23.17
N SER A 141 -14.05 7.86 -22.98
CA SER A 141 -15.34 8.52 -23.17
C SER A 141 -15.83 8.36 -24.63
N PRO A 142 -17.08 7.92 -24.85
CA PRO A 142 -17.58 7.60 -26.19
C PRO A 142 -17.59 8.83 -27.11
N PRO A 143 -17.40 8.62 -28.43
CA PRO A 143 -17.40 9.71 -29.41
C PRO A 143 -18.73 10.47 -29.42
N GLY A 144 -18.62 11.78 -29.69
CA GLY A 144 -19.79 12.63 -29.86
C GLY A 144 -20.51 12.35 -31.15
N ASP A 145 -21.82 12.55 -31.13
CA ASP A 145 -22.67 12.53 -32.32
C ASP A 145 -22.57 13.82 -33.14
N GLY A 146 -21.65 14.74 -32.79
CA GLY A 146 -21.37 15.99 -33.50
C GLY A 146 -22.44 17.08 -33.34
N HIS A 147 -23.53 16.80 -32.63
CA HIS A 147 -24.64 17.74 -32.45
C HIS A 147 -24.51 18.59 -31.17
N ASN A 148 -23.50 18.32 -30.32
CA ASN A 148 -23.35 18.99 -29.03
C ASN A 148 -21.89 19.11 -28.54
N ASP A 149 -20.96 19.48 -29.42
CA ASP A 149 -19.51 19.50 -29.11
C ASP A 149 -19.14 20.40 -27.91
N GLN A 150 -19.87 21.51 -27.69
CA GLN A 150 -19.65 22.39 -26.53
C GLN A 150 -20.00 21.70 -25.21
N ALA A 151 -21.19 21.10 -25.07
CA ALA A 151 -21.54 20.43 -23.81
C ALA A 151 -20.64 19.22 -23.56
N MET A 152 -20.14 18.59 -24.63
CA MET A 152 -19.20 17.47 -24.56
C MET A 152 -17.80 17.90 -24.11
N HIS A 153 -17.34 19.08 -24.55
CA HIS A 153 -16.14 19.74 -24.02
C HIS A 153 -16.31 20.04 -22.52
N ASP A 154 -17.39 20.73 -22.15
CA ASP A 154 -17.66 21.12 -20.76
C ASP A 154 -17.73 19.90 -19.82
N GLU A 155 -18.37 18.82 -20.27
CA GLU A 155 -18.41 17.53 -19.58
C GLU A 155 -17.02 16.90 -19.44
N GLY A 156 -16.22 16.89 -20.50
CA GLY A 156 -14.85 16.37 -20.49
C GLY A 156 -13.97 17.12 -19.48
N MET A 157 -14.05 18.45 -19.48
CA MET A 157 -13.33 19.30 -18.53
C MET A 157 -13.79 19.09 -17.09
N ARG A 158 -15.08 18.85 -16.86
CA ARG A 158 -15.59 18.53 -15.52
C ARG A 158 -15.08 17.18 -15.00
N ARG A 159 -15.02 16.17 -15.86
CA ARG A 159 -14.44 14.86 -15.50
C ARG A 159 -12.94 14.96 -15.23
N ALA A 160 -12.22 15.77 -16.01
CA ALA A 160 -10.81 16.06 -15.76
C ALA A 160 -10.57 16.72 -14.39
N ALA A 161 -11.41 17.69 -14.01
CA ALA A 161 -11.36 18.29 -12.68
C ALA A 161 -11.62 17.26 -11.58
N ALA A 162 -12.69 16.48 -11.71
CA ALA A 162 -13.03 15.41 -10.74
C ALA A 162 -11.93 14.34 -10.64
N MET A 163 -11.24 14.02 -11.74
CA MET A 163 -10.09 13.11 -11.75
C MET A 163 -8.91 13.68 -10.97
N THR A 164 -8.67 14.99 -11.08
CA THR A 164 -7.62 15.70 -10.33
C THR A 164 -7.92 15.68 -8.83
N ASP A 165 -9.16 15.93 -8.42
CA ASP A 165 -9.55 15.84 -7.00
C ASP A 165 -9.33 14.43 -6.44
N ARG A 166 -9.64 13.40 -7.25
CA ARG A 166 -9.44 12.00 -6.87
C ARG A 166 -7.96 11.60 -6.85
N LEU A 167 -7.12 12.20 -7.68
CA LEU A 167 -5.66 12.02 -7.61
C LEU A 167 -5.15 12.53 -6.26
N VAL A 168 -5.52 13.75 -5.86
CA VAL A 168 -5.12 14.34 -4.58
C VAL A 168 -5.59 13.46 -3.42
N ALA A 169 -6.86 13.05 -3.42
CA ALA A 169 -7.39 12.14 -2.41
C ALA A 169 -6.64 10.80 -2.33
N ALA A 170 -6.25 10.24 -3.49
CA ALA A 170 -5.46 9.01 -3.54
C ALA A 170 -4.04 9.21 -2.97
N GLN A 171 -3.39 10.32 -3.30
CA GLN A 171 -2.06 10.66 -2.76
C GLN A 171 -2.11 10.86 -1.25
N ASP A 172 -3.07 11.66 -0.77
CA ASP A 172 -3.25 11.91 0.67
C ASP A 172 -3.52 10.61 1.44
N ALA A 173 -4.31 9.69 0.86
CA ALA A 173 -4.60 8.40 1.47
C ALA A 173 -3.38 7.47 1.49
N ILE A 174 -2.55 7.46 0.43
CA ILE A 174 -1.27 6.74 0.42
C ILE A 174 -0.34 7.32 1.49
N ASP A 175 -0.16 8.63 1.53
CA ASP A 175 0.75 9.32 2.46
C ASP A 175 0.29 9.17 3.92
N ALA A 176 -1.02 9.17 4.18
CA ALA A 176 -1.57 8.82 5.49
C ALA A 176 -1.22 7.39 5.88
N ARG A 177 -1.41 6.42 4.96
CA ARG A 177 -1.11 5.01 5.24
C ARG A 177 0.37 4.76 5.48
N ILE A 178 1.25 5.40 4.71
CA ILE A 178 2.70 5.32 4.92
C ILE A 178 3.08 5.88 6.30
N ARG A 179 2.50 7.03 6.69
CA ARG A 179 2.73 7.61 8.03
C ARG A 179 2.26 6.68 9.15
N ASP A 180 1.11 6.03 9.00
CA ASP A 180 0.59 5.10 10.00
C ASP A 180 1.53 3.89 10.18
N LEU A 181 2.09 3.36 9.08
CA LEU A 181 3.04 2.25 9.13
C LEU A 181 4.36 2.62 9.83
N TYR A 182 4.81 3.88 9.71
CA TYR A 182 6.03 4.36 10.39
C TYR A 182 5.80 4.87 11.81
N ALA A 183 4.54 5.08 12.22
CA ALA A 183 4.19 5.52 13.57
C ALA A 183 4.05 4.35 14.56
N THR A 184 4.09 3.11 14.06
CA THR A 184 3.95 1.86 14.82
C THR A 184 5.32 1.31 15.19
#